data_AF-S0B3Y6-F1
#
_entry.id   AF-S0B3Y6-F1
#
_cell.length_a   1.000
_cell.length_b   1.000
_cell.length_c   1.000
_cell.angle_alpha   90.00
_cell.angle_beta   90.00
_cell.angle_gamma   90.00
#
_symmetry.space_group_name_H-M   'P 1'
#
loop_
_entity.id
_entity.type
_entity.pdbx_description
1 polymer ?
#
loop_
_entity_poly.entity_id
_entity_poly.type
_entity_poly.pdbx_seq_one_letter_code
_entity_poly.pdbx_strand_id
1 'polypeptide(L)'
;METVNDVVIIGSGPAAHTAAIYLGRASIKPITYEGFLAGGIAAGGQLTTTTIIENFPGFPSGIDGNELMLQMRKQSENNGATIITETISKVEVMWNSTLIELVGDGNLLNGAKVKNVVTGEEKVVPISGLFYAIGHAPNVQFLNGQLKLTPEGYIEVNETKTSVDGVFAAGDVCDKVYRQAIVAAGSGCKAALDCEKWLQTH
;
A
#
# COMPACT_ATOMS: atom_id res chain seq x y z
N MET A 1 9.50 -3.49 -22.82
CA MET A 1 8.42 -4.10 -22.04
C MET A 1 8.53 -3.52 -20.65
N GLU A 2 7.54 -2.73 -20.24
CA GLU A 2 7.45 -2.32 -18.84
C GLU A 2 7.09 -3.55 -18.00
N THR A 3 7.71 -3.69 -16.83
CA THR A 3 7.30 -4.72 -15.89
C THR A 3 5.92 -4.36 -15.35
N VAL A 4 4.92 -5.17 -15.69
CA VAL A 4 3.73 -5.31 -14.83
C VAL A 4 4.26 -5.67 -13.45
N ASN A 5 3.92 -4.89 -12.43
CA ASN A 5 4.36 -5.14 -11.07
C ASN A 5 3.25 -5.92 -10.38
N ASP A 6 3.56 -7.12 -9.90
CA ASP A 6 2.56 -8.07 -9.40
C ASP A 6 1.86 -7.59 -8.11
N VAL A 7 2.45 -6.61 -7.41
CA VAL A 7 1.89 -6.04 -6.17
C VAL A 7 2.06 -4.52 -6.10
N VAL A 8 0.98 -3.85 -5.71
CA VAL A 8 0.97 -2.44 -5.29
C VAL A 8 0.59 -2.35 -3.81
N ILE A 9 1.35 -1.58 -3.05
CA ILE A 9 1.13 -1.29 -1.63
C ILE A 9 0.72 0.18 -1.51
N ILE A 10 -0.34 0.45 -0.74
CA ILE A 10 -0.88 1.80 -0.52
C ILE A 10 -0.68 2.18 0.95
N GLY A 11 0.13 3.20 1.21
CA GLY A 11 0.45 3.69 2.55
C GLY A 11 1.94 3.61 2.88
N SER A 12 2.31 4.22 4.02
CA SER A 12 3.71 4.37 4.47
C SER A 12 3.93 4.15 5.95
N GLY A 13 2.95 3.57 6.66
CA GLY A 13 3.13 3.17 8.05
C GLY A 13 3.95 1.87 8.19
N PRO A 14 4.19 1.40 9.43
CA PRO A 14 4.93 0.16 9.70
C PRO A 14 4.40 -1.07 8.96
N ALA A 15 3.08 -1.18 8.77
CA ALA A 15 2.44 -2.26 8.01
C ALA A 15 2.90 -2.27 6.54
N ALA A 16 2.87 -1.12 5.87
CA ALA A 16 3.21 -1.00 4.46
C ALA A 16 4.69 -1.31 4.20
N HIS A 17 5.61 -0.73 4.99
CA HIS A 17 7.03 -1.02 4.86
C HIS A 17 7.37 -2.47 5.23
N THR A 18 6.73 -3.06 6.24
CA THR A 18 6.97 -4.48 6.55
C THR A 18 6.49 -5.37 5.41
N ALA A 19 5.33 -5.08 4.79
CA ALA A 19 4.86 -5.81 3.62
C ALA A 19 5.83 -5.68 2.44
N ALA A 20 6.31 -4.47 2.16
CA ALA A 20 7.27 -4.18 1.10
C ALA A 20 8.60 -4.94 1.27
N ILE A 21 9.12 -5.01 2.50
CA ILE A 21 10.33 -5.75 2.85
C ILE A 21 10.14 -7.25 2.59
N TYR A 22 9.03 -7.85 3.01
CA TYR A 22 8.80 -9.28 2.86
C TYR A 22 8.62 -9.68 1.38
N LEU A 23 7.80 -8.93 0.63
CA LEU A 23 7.62 -9.16 -0.82
C LEU A 23 8.93 -8.97 -1.59
N GLY A 24 9.68 -7.90 -1.29
CA GLY A 24 11.02 -7.66 -1.85
C GLY A 24 11.98 -8.85 -1.65
N ARG A 25 11.97 -9.44 -0.45
CA ARG A 25 12.76 -10.63 -0.12
C ARG A 25 12.29 -11.90 -0.84
N ALA A 26 11.01 -12.00 -1.19
CA ALA A 26 10.46 -13.05 -2.06
C ALA A 26 10.77 -12.81 -3.56
N SER A 27 11.60 -11.80 -3.90
CA SER A 27 11.90 -11.36 -5.28
C SER A 27 10.71 -10.78 -6.05
N ILE A 28 9.58 -10.54 -5.37
CA ILE A 28 8.46 -9.74 -5.87
C ILE A 28 8.90 -8.27 -5.72
N LYS A 29 8.69 -7.42 -6.72
CA LYS A 29 9.10 -6.02 -6.71
C LYS A 29 7.90 -5.09 -6.51
N PRO A 30 7.45 -4.88 -5.25
CA PRO A 30 6.26 -4.06 -5.01
C PRO A 30 6.52 -2.59 -5.33
N ILE A 31 5.51 -1.93 -5.89
CA ILE A 31 5.43 -0.46 -5.86
C ILE A 31 4.71 -0.05 -4.58
N THR A 32 5.30 0.84 -3.80
CA THR A 32 4.71 1.41 -2.57
C THR A 32 4.39 2.88 -2.79
N TYR A 33 3.11 3.24 -2.71
CA TYR A 33 2.65 4.62 -2.74
C TYR A 33 2.62 5.16 -1.30
N GLU A 34 3.63 5.94 -0.93
CA GLU A 34 3.82 6.37 0.46
C GLU A 34 2.92 7.56 0.88
N GLY A 35 2.29 8.22 -0.11
CA GLY A 35 1.49 9.42 0.10
C GLY A 35 2.32 10.70 0.16
N PHE A 36 1.73 11.80 -0.34
CA PHE A 36 2.21 13.15 -0.07
C PHE A 36 1.19 13.84 0.84
N LEU A 37 1.52 13.97 2.13
CA LEU A 37 0.62 14.48 3.18
C LEU A 37 -0.75 13.78 3.23
N ALA A 38 -0.79 12.47 2.95
CA ALA A 38 -2.01 11.69 2.93
C ALA A 38 -2.69 11.71 4.31
N GLY A 39 -3.93 12.22 4.38
CA GLY A 39 -4.64 12.42 5.64
C GLY A 39 -4.05 13.49 6.58
N GLY A 40 -3.14 14.34 6.08
CA GLY A 40 -2.43 15.36 6.87
C GLY A 40 -1.16 14.84 7.58
N ILE A 41 -0.73 13.62 7.25
CA ILE A 41 0.41 12.94 7.87
C ILE A 41 1.53 12.78 6.83
N ALA A 42 2.79 12.98 7.24
CA ALA A 42 3.94 12.80 6.36
C ALA A 42 4.12 11.34 5.94
N ALA A 43 4.90 11.11 4.87
CA ALA A 43 5.34 9.75 4.52
C ALA A 43 6.08 9.13 5.72
N GLY A 44 5.60 7.97 6.16
CA GLY A 44 5.95 7.34 7.46
C GLY A 44 4.73 7.09 8.37
N GLY A 45 3.58 7.70 8.06
CA GLY A 45 2.37 7.51 8.85
C GLY A 45 2.43 8.14 10.24
N GLN A 46 1.50 7.79 11.14
CA GLN A 46 1.27 8.52 12.39
C GLN A 46 2.52 8.69 13.28
N LEU A 47 3.49 7.78 13.17
CA LEU A 47 4.74 7.84 13.95
C LEU A 47 5.59 9.07 13.66
N THR A 48 5.50 9.69 12.49
CA THR A 48 6.23 10.94 12.17
C THR A 48 5.80 12.13 13.04
N THR A 49 4.69 12.00 13.76
CA THR A 49 4.15 13.02 14.69
C THR A 49 4.56 12.81 16.14
N THR A 50 5.20 11.68 16.45
CA THR A 50 5.69 11.33 17.79
C THR A 50 7.19 11.57 17.85
N THR A 51 7.68 12.09 18.98
CA THR A 51 9.12 12.19 19.24
C THR A 51 9.70 10.81 19.56
N ILE A 52 9.62 10.32 20.80
CA ILE A 52 10.27 9.07 21.20
C ILE A 52 9.28 7.91 21.31
N ILE A 53 9.63 6.79 20.67
CA ILE A 53 8.93 5.51 20.74
C ILE A 53 9.75 4.55 21.61
N GLU A 54 9.23 4.20 22.79
CA GLU A 54 9.89 3.30 23.75
C GLU A 54 9.40 1.84 23.69
N ASN A 55 8.30 1.58 22.97
CA ASN A 55 7.61 0.29 22.95
C ASN A 55 7.74 -0.49 21.63
N PHE A 56 8.62 -0.08 20.72
CA PHE A 56 9.00 -0.86 19.54
C PHE A 56 10.21 -1.74 19.87
N PRO A 57 10.09 -3.08 19.84
CA PRO A 57 11.18 -3.97 20.24
C PRO A 57 12.38 -3.86 19.29
N GLY A 58 13.59 -3.87 19.88
CA GLY A 58 14.86 -3.64 19.17
C GLY A 58 15.55 -2.33 19.55
N PHE A 59 14.82 -1.39 20.15
CA PHE A 59 15.33 -0.08 20.55
C PHE A 59 15.30 0.11 22.09
N PRO A 60 16.27 -0.45 22.84
CA PRO A 60 16.25 -0.47 24.32
C PRO A 60 16.39 0.92 24.98
N SER A 61 16.71 1.96 24.21
CA SER A 61 16.76 3.36 24.65
C SER A 61 15.67 4.22 23.99
N GLY A 62 14.67 3.58 23.38
CA GLY A 62 13.73 4.20 22.46
C GLY A 62 14.35 4.59 21.11
N ILE A 63 13.53 5.09 20.20
CA ILE A 63 13.92 5.62 18.89
C ILE A 63 13.02 6.82 18.51
N ASP A 64 13.53 7.76 17.73
CA ASP A 64 12.69 8.83 17.17
C ASP A 64 11.69 8.28 16.15
N GLY A 65 10.45 8.77 16.15
CA GLY A 65 9.40 8.29 15.26
C GLY A 65 9.71 8.47 13.77
N ASN A 66 10.41 9.54 13.38
CA ASN A 66 10.84 9.77 12.01
C ASN A 66 12.03 8.88 11.65
N GLU A 67 12.99 8.72 12.57
CA GLU A 67 14.16 7.85 12.37
C GLU A 67 13.75 6.38 12.17
N LEU A 68 12.81 5.88 12.99
CA LEU A 68 12.26 4.52 12.82
C LEU A 68 11.65 4.35 11.41
N MET A 69 10.83 5.31 10.97
CA MET A 69 10.17 5.21 9.67
C MET A 69 11.15 5.39 8.50
N LEU A 70 12.16 6.24 8.63
CA LEU A 70 13.25 6.38 7.66
C LEU A 70 14.06 5.09 7.51
N GLN A 71 14.36 4.41 8.63
CA GLN A 71 15.01 3.09 8.62
C GLN A 71 14.13 2.03 7.93
N MET A 72 12.83 1.97 8.24
CA MET A 72 11.89 1.04 7.58
C MET A 72 11.73 1.32 6.08
N ARG A 73 11.69 2.60 5.67
CA ARG A 73 11.65 3.03 4.27
C ARG A 73 12.89 2.57 3.52
N LYS A 74 14.08 2.88 4.05
CA LYS A 74 15.37 2.47 3.48
C LYS A 74 15.51 0.95 3.42
N GLN A 75 15.00 0.23 4.42
CA GLN A 75 14.98 -1.24 4.41
C GLN A 75 14.06 -1.78 3.31
N SER A 76 12.94 -1.12 3.01
CA SER A 76 12.07 -1.49 1.88
C SER A 76 12.79 -1.33 0.54
N GLU A 77 13.42 -0.18 0.31
CA GLU A 77 14.22 0.11 -0.91
C GLU A 77 15.37 -0.89 -1.08
N ASN A 78 16.10 -1.19 0.00
CA ASN A 78 17.20 -2.18 0.01
C ASN A 78 16.77 -3.61 -0.35
N ASN A 79 15.47 -3.95 -0.21
CA ASN A 79 14.93 -5.25 -0.62
C ASN A 79 14.20 -5.18 -1.98
N GLY A 80 14.33 -4.08 -2.73
CA GLY A 80 13.84 -3.95 -4.11
C GLY A 80 12.43 -3.40 -4.27
N ALA A 81 11.84 -2.82 -3.21
CA ALA A 81 10.59 -2.07 -3.34
C ALA A 81 10.85 -0.71 -4.02
N THR A 82 10.00 -0.35 -4.99
CA THR A 82 10.00 0.98 -5.59
C THR A 82 9.04 1.87 -4.80
N ILE A 83 9.51 3.01 -4.29
CA ILE A 83 8.68 3.91 -3.47
C ILE A 83 8.34 5.17 -4.27
N ILE A 84 7.05 5.50 -4.34
CA ILE A 84 6.50 6.66 -5.04
C ILE A 84 5.83 7.58 -4.02
N THR A 85 6.33 8.81 -3.90
CA THR A 85 5.83 9.84 -2.97
C THR A 85 4.56 10.52 -3.50
N GLU A 86 3.53 9.73 -3.80
CA GLU A 86 2.24 10.18 -4.31
C GLU A 86 1.08 9.55 -3.53
N THR A 87 -0.05 10.27 -3.48
CA THR A 87 -1.29 9.80 -2.82
C THR A 87 -2.25 9.23 -3.85
N ILE A 88 -2.66 7.97 -3.70
CA ILE A 88 -3.69 7.37 -4.55
C ILE A 88 -5.07 7.96 -4.22
N SER A 89 -5.73 8.53 -5.24
CA SER A 89 -7.05 9.17 -5.12
C SER A 89 -8.23 8.24 -5.45
N LYS A 90 -8.00 7.25 -6.32
CA LYS A 90 -9.01 6.25 -6.75
C LYS A 90 -8.30 4.93 -7.06
N VAL A 91 -8.88 3.83 -6.60
CA VAL A 91 -8.57 2.48 -7.11
C VAL A 91 -9.71 2.02 -8.03
N GLU A 92 -9.38 1.36 -9.14
CA GLU A 92 -10.33 0.66 -10.02
C GLU A 92 -9.80 -0.76 -10.24
N VAL A 93 -10.47 -1.78 -9.70
CA VAL A 93 -10.06 -3.17 -9.87
C VAL A 93 -10.45 -3.66 -11.26
N MET A 94 -9.46 -4.04 -12.06
CA MET A 94 -9.64 -4.54 -13.43
C MET A 94 -9.26 -6.01 -13.55
N TRP A 95 -10.26 -6.88 -13.40
CA TRP A 95 -10.09 -8.33 -13.56
C TRP A 95 -9.63 -8.71 -14.97
N ASN A 96 -8.88 -9.82 -15.05
CA ASN A 96 -8.38 -10.39 -16.30
C ASN A 96 -7.67 -9.36 -17.20
N SER A 97 -7.02 -8.34 -16.64
CA SER A 97 -6.49 -7.22 -17.43
C SER A 97 -4.99 -7.09 -17.27
N THR A 98 -4.28 -6.93 -18.38
CA THR A 98 -2.83 -6.67 -18.42
C THR A 98 -2.54 -5.25 -18.93
N LEU A 99 -1.46 -4.64 -18.45
CA LEU A 99 -0.94 -3.41 -19.05
C LEU A 99 -0.29 -3.73 -20.41
N ILE A 100 -0.60 -2.93 -21.42
CA ILE A 100 0.07 -2.98 -22.73
C ILE A 100 1.12 -1.88 -22.84
N GLU A 101 0.74 -0.66 -22.46
CA GLU A 101 1.49 0.55 -22.81
C GLU A 101 1.08 1.70 -21.87
N LEU A 102 2.07 2.40 -21.30
CA LEU A 102 1.83 3.73 -20.73
C LEU A 102 1.73 4.78 -21.85
N VAL A 103 0.66 5.56 -21.81
CA VAL A 103 0.32 6.60 -22.81
C VAL A 103 0.72 7.96 -22.25
N GLY A 104 1.59 8.67 -22.94
CA GLY A 104 2.05 10.01 -22.57
C GLY A 104 2.37 10.88 -23.79
N ASP A 105 2.43 12.18 -23.58
CA ASP A 105 2.70 13.19 -24.64
C ASP A 105 4.20 13.55 -24.78
N GLY A 106 5.07 12.81 -24.09
CA GLY A 106 6.51 13.05 -24.03
C GLY A 106 6.94 13.93 -22.85
N ASN A 107 6.01 14.63 -22.17
CA ASN A 107 6.28 15.37 -20.94
C ASN A 107 5.49 14.83 -19.73
N LEU A 108 4.26 14.32 -19.95
CA LEU A 108 3.37 13.83 -18.90
C LEU A 108 2.80 12.44 -19.22
N LEU A 109 2.53 11.70 -18.15
CA LEU A 109 1.78 10.44 -18.19
C LEU A 109 0.28 10.76 -18.17
N ASN A 110 -0.42 10.34 -19.24
CA ASN A 110 -1.80 10.71 -19.53
C ASN A 110 -2.76 9.50 -19.56
N GLY A 111 -2.25 8.27 -19.61
CA GLY A 111 -3.05 7.05 -19.64
C GLY A 111 -2.26 5.76 -19.43
N ALA A 112 -2.97 4.69 -19.07
CA ALA A 112 -2.50 3.31 -19.17
C ALA A 112 -3.41 2.58 -20.14
N LYS A 113 -2.86 2.11 -21.26
CA LYS A 113 -3.56 1.22 -22.17
C LYS A 113 -3.52 -0.18 -21.59
N VAL A 114 -4.68 -0.71 -21.22
CA VAL A 114 -4.84 -2.03 -20.62
C VAL A 114 -5.71 -2.90 -21.52
N LYS A 115 -5.44 -4.21 -21.52
CA LYS A 115 -6.18 -5.20 -22.29
C LYS A 115 -6.75 -6.29 -21.40
N ASN A 116 -8.04 -6.53 -21.55
CA ASN A 116 -8.67 -7.70 -20.98
C ASN A 116 -8.21 -8.95 -21.76
N VAL A 117 -7.54 -9.88 -21.10
CA VAL A 117 -6.97 -11.10 -21.71
C VAL A 117 -8.02 -12.17 -22.03
N VAL A 118 -9.23 -12.04 -21.48
CA VAL A 118 -10.37 -12.95 -21.75
C VAL A 118 -11.21 -12.44 -22.92
N THR A 119 -11.55 -11.14 -22.96
CA THR A 119 -12.38 -10.57 -24.04
C THR A 119 -11.56 -10.05 -25.22
N GLY A 120 -10.26 -9.81 -25.03
CA GLY A 120 -9.38 -9.17 -26.00
C GLY A 120 -9.55 -7.65 -26.10
N GLU A 121 -10.49 -7.06 -25.35
CA GLU A 121 -10.80 -5.63 -25.37
C GLU A 121 -9.65 -4.78 -24.82
N GLU A 122 -9.28 -3.72 -25.54
CA GLU A 122 -8.25 -2.76 -25.14
C GLU A 122 -8.90 -1.42 -24.78
N LYS A 123 -8.68 -0.92 -23.56
CA LYS A 123 -9.14 0.40 -23.13
C LYS A 123 -7.96 1.25 -22.65
N VAL A 124 -7.97 2.55 -22.95
CA VAL A 124 -7.07 3.51 -22.30
C VAL A 124 -7.75 3.95 -21.01
N VAL A 125 -7.20 3.57 -19.86
CA VAL A 125 -7.55 4.14 -18.56
C VAL A 125 -6.85 5.49 -18.45
N PRO A 126 -7.58 6.61 -18.33
CA PRO A 126 -6.94 7.89 -18.02
C PRO A 126 -6.26 7.79 -16.65
N ILE A 127 -4.94 7.95 -16.63
CA ILE A 127 -4.17 8.11 -15.40
C ILE A 127 -3.41 9.42 -15.54
N SER A 128 -3.57 10.28 -14.54
CA SER A 128 -2.94 11.59 -14.49
C SER A 128 -2.84 11.96 -13.01
N GLY A 129 -1.69 12.48 -12.58
CA GLY A 129 -1.53 12.86 -11.18
C GLY A 129 -2.29 14.14 -10.83
N LEU A 130 -2.78 14.23 -9.57
CA LEU A 130 -2.40 15.28 -8.59
C LEU A 130 -3.53 15.71 -7.59
N PHE A 131 -3.25 15.60 -6.27
CA PHE A 131 -3.91 16.27 -5.10
C PHE A 131 -5.42 15.96 -4.79
N TYR A 132 -6.05 16.22 -3.62
CA TYR A 132 -5.67 16.51 -2.20
C TYR A 132 -6.86 16.16 -1.26
N ALA A 133 -6.67 15.71 0.01
CA ALA A 133 -7.50 16.02 1.22
C ALA A 133 -7.30 15.09 2.47
N ILE A 134 -7.15 15.72 3.65
CA ILE A 134 -7.59 15.45 5.05
C ILE A 134 -8.56 14.23 5.28
N GLY A 135 -8.55 13.42 6.35
CA GLY A 135 -7.74 13.28 7.59
C GLY A 135 -8.44 12.46 8.70
N HIS A 136 -7.70 11.97 9.70
CA HIS A 136 -8.07 11.31 10.99
C HIS A 136 -9.14 10.17 11.08
N ALA A 137 -9.93 9.87 10.05
CA ALA A 137 -10.66 8.61 9.92
C ALA A 137 -9.72 7.49 9.38
N PRO A 138 -10.07 6.19 9.50
CA PRO A 138 -9.44 5.19 8.63
C PRO A 138 -9.57 5.65 7.18
N ASN A 139 -8.44 5.82 6.50
CA ASN A 139 -8.38 6.44 5.16
C ASN A 139 -8.83 5.42 4.11
N VAL A 140 -10.13 5.17 4.04
CA VAL A 140 -10.77 4.17 3.15
C VAL A 140 -11.65 4.82 2.08
N GLN A 141 -11.79 6.15 2.09
CA GLN A 141 -12.66 6.90 1.17
C GLN A 141 -12.23 6.69 -0.30
N PHE A 142 -10.93 6.56 -0.56
CA PHE A 142 -10.37 6.29 -1.89
C PHE A 142 -10.80 4.93 -2.49
N LEU A 143 -11.27 3.99 -1.65
CA LEU A 143 -11.80 2.71 -2.08
C LEU A 143 -13.25 2.82 -2.61
N ASN A 144 -13.95 3.92 -2.34
CA ASN A 144 -15.30 4.21 -2.86
C ASN A 144 -16.30 3.03 -2.75
N GLY A 145 -16.30 2.34 -1.60
CA GLY A 145 -17.20 1.20 -1.32
C GLY A 145 -16.82 -0.13 -1.98
N GLN A 146 -15.66 -0.26 -2.61
CA GLN A 146 -15.21 -1.52 -3.25
C GLN A 146 -14.90 -2.64 -2.24
N LEU A 147 -14.55 -2.30 -1.00
CA LEU A 147 -14.33 -3.26 0.09
C LEU A 147 -15.45 -3.17 1.12
N LYS A 148 -15.82 -4.31 1.71
CA LYS A 148 -16.68 -4.33 2.89
C LYS A 148 -15.97 -3.66 4.07
N LEU A 149 -16.74 -2.85 4.79
CA LEU A 149 -16.30 -2.18 6.00
C LEU A 149 -17.13 -2.68 7.19
N THR A 150 -16.52 -2.70 8.37
CA THR A 150 -17.24 -2.89 9.63
C THR A 150 -18.19 -1.70 9.88
N PRO A 151 -19.18 -1.81 10.80
CA PRO A 151 -20.06 -0.69 11.15
C PRO A 151 -19.32 0.57 11.63
N GLU A 152 -18.08 0.42 12.12
CA GLU A 152 -17.21 1.53 12.57
C GLU A 152 -16.26 2.05 11.49
N GLY A 153 -16.35 1.58 10.24
CA GLY A 153 -15.62 2.12 9.08
C GLY A 153 -14.22 1.53 8.82
N TYR A 154 -13.82 0.48 9.54
CA TYR A 154 -12.57 -0.26 9.29
C TYR A 154 -12.78 -1.29 8.18
N ILE A 155 -11.74 -1.66 7.43
CA ILE A 155 -11.84 -2.73 6.43
C ILE A 155 -12.13 -4.06 7.14
N GLU A 156 -13.19 -4.75 6.70
CA GLU A 156 -13.53 -6.08 7.19
C GLU A 156 -12.53 -7.11 6.62
N VAL A 157 -11.86 -7.86 7.51
CA VAL A 157 -10.84 -8.85 7.14
C VAL A 157 -11.03 -10.20 7.82
N ASN A 158 -10.63 -11.27 7.14
CA ASN A 158 -10.32 -12.56 7.73
C ASN A 158 -8.80 -12.77 7.68
N GLU A 159 -8.14 -12.75 8.83
CA GLU A 159 -6.70 -12.49 8.98
C GLU A 159 -6.29 -11.18 8.28
N THR A 160 -5.87 -11.23 7.01
CA THR A 160 -5.56 -10.05 6.19
C THR A 160 -6.40 -9.94 4.92
N LYS A 161 -7.21 -10.96 4.61
CA LYS A 161 -7.98 -11.08 3.36
C LYS A 161 -9.24 -10.25 3.46
N THR A 162 -9.46 -9.37 2.47
CA THR A 162 -10.63 -8.50 2.42
C THR A 162 -11.82 -9.20 1.76
N SER A 163 -12.91 -8.47 1.49
CA SER A 163 -14.05 -8.97 0.72
C SER A 163 -13.78 -9.14 -0.77
N VAL A 164 -12.62 -8.72 -1.27
CA VAL A 164 -12.20 -8.84 -2.67
C VAL A 164 -10.96 -9.74 -2.71
N ASP A 165 -11.01 -10.77 -3.55
CA ASP A 165 -9.90 -11.71 -3.69
C ASP A 165 -8.65 -11.01 -4.28
N GLY A 166 -7.45 -11.46 -3.91
CA GLY A 166 -6.20 -10.77 -4.23
C GLY A 166 -6.01 -9.39 -3.58
N VAL A 167 -6.98 -8.89 -2.79
CA VAL A 167 -6.86 -7.63 -2.03
C VAL A 167 -6.74 -7.90 -0.54
N PHE A 168 -5.66 -7.39 0.05
CA PHE A 168 -5.27 -7.60 1.45
C PHE A 168 -5.23 -6.25 2.21
N ALA A 169 -5.49 -6.27 3.51
CA ALA A 169 -5.39 -5.10 4.38
C ALA A 169 -4.58 -5.41 5.64
N ALA A 170 -3.85 -4.42 6.15
CA ALA A 170 -2.97 -4.52 7.30
C ALA A 170 -2.83 -3.18 8.05
N GLY A 171 -2.52 -3.25 9.34
CA GLY A 171 -2.42 -2.11 10.24
C GLY A 171 -3.77 -1.50 10.63
N ASP A 172 -3.72 -0.29 11.17
CA ASP A 172 -4.84 0.43 11.78
C ASP A 172 -6.07 0.63 10.86
N VAL A 173 -5.94 0.42 9.54
CA VAL A 173 -7.07 0.46 8.60
C VAL A 173 -8.04 -0.73 8.79
N CYS A 174 -7.56 -1.83 9.39
CA CYS A 174 -8.36 -3.01 9.75
C CYS A 174 -8.27 -3.38 11.25
N ASP A 175 -7.34 -2.81 12.01
CA ASP A 175 -7.24 -2.98 13.48
C ASP A 175 -7.82 -1.78 14.24
N LYS A 176 -9.01 -1.97 14.83
CA LYS A 176 -9.63 -0.99 15.76
C LYS A 176 -9.21 -1.18 17.23
N VAL A 177 -8.59 -2.31 17.56
CA VAL A 177 -8.37 -2.78 18.94
C VAL A 177 -7.02 -2.34 19.48
N TYR A 178 -5.92 -2.69 18.81
CA TYR A 178 -4.58 -2.49 19.36
C TYR A 178 -3.95 -1.17 18.90
N ARG A 179 -3.94 -0.90 17.59
CA ARG A 179 -3.43 0.35 16.99
C ARG A 179 -2.03 0.70 17.52
N GLN A 180 -1.10 -0.23 17.37
CA GLN A 180 0.30 -0.12 17.79
C GLN A 180 1.23 -0.40 16.62
N ALA A 181 2.34 0.34 16.52
CA ALA A 181 3.35 0.21 15.46
C ALA A 181 3.82 -1.24 15.23
N ILE A 182 4.07 -1.98 16.32
CA ILE A 182 4.53 -3.37 16.26
C ILE A 182 3.44 -4.35 15.81
N VAL A 183 2.17 -4.09 16.14
CA VAL A 183 1.01 -4.87 15.66
C VAL A 183 0.77 -4.58 14.17
N ALA A 184 0.87 -3.31 13.77
CA ALA A 184 0.81 -2.91 12.38
C ALA A 184 1.92 -3.58 11.55
N ALA A 185 3.17 -3.57 12.00
CA ALA A 185 4.28 -4.30 11.37
C ALA A 185 3.98 -5.81 11.26
N GLY A 186 3.52 -6.45 12.33
CA GLY A 186 3.15 -7.87 12.34
C GLY A 186 2.05 -8.22 11.32
N SER A 187 1.00 -7.39 11.22
CA SER A 187 -0.06 -7.56 10.21
C SER A 187 0.43 -7.30 8.78
N GLY A 188 1.38 -6.37 8.58
CA GLY A 188 2.02 -6.14 7.29
C GLY A 188 2.81 -7.36 6.79
N CYS A 189 3.54 -8.02 7.70
CA CYS A 189 4.18 -9.31 7.43
C CYS A 189 3.15 -10.37 7.01
N LYS A 190 2.05 -10.54 7.76
CA LYS A 190 0.97 -11.48 7.39
C LYS A 190 0.43 -11.20 5.98
N ALA A 191 0.15 -9.94 5.65
CA ALA A 191 -0.43 -9.56 4.36
C ALA A 191 0.52 -9.83 3.19
N ALA A 192 1.83 -9.63 3.37
CA ALA A 192 2.83 -10.03 2.37
C ALA A 192 2.86 -11.54 2.14
N LEU A 193 2.81 -12.36 3.19
CA LEU A 193 2.82 -13.83 3.06
C LEU A 193 1.52 -14.38 2.46
N ASP A 194 0.37 -13.81 2.82
CA ASP A 194 -0.93 -14.13 2.21
C ASP A 194 -0.96 -13.74 0.71
N CYS A 195 -0.38 -12.59 0.36
CA CYS A 195 -0.24 -12.10 -1.02
C CYS A 195 0.71 -12.96 -1.86
N GLU A 196 1.92 -13.24 -1.35
CA GLU A 196 2.90 -14.15 -1.98
C GLU A 196 2.27 -15.52 -2.27
N LYS A 197 1.56 -16.09 -1.28
CA LYS A 197 0.87 -17.36 -1.45
C LYS A 197 -0.25 -17.29 -2.48
N TRP A 198 -1.01 -16.18 -2.53
CA TRP A 198 -2.08 -16.00 -3.51
C TRP A 198 -1.53 -15.96 -4.94
N LEU A 199 -0.43 -15.22 -5.17
CA LEU A 199 0.30 -15.14 -6.44
C LEU A 199 0.91 -16.47 -6.91
N GLN A 200 1.16 -17.42 -6.00
CA GLN A 200 1.61 -18.77 -6.35
C GLN A 200 0.46 -19.70 -6.81
N THR A 201 -0.79 -19.24 -6.74
CA THR A 201 -2.00 -20.07 -6.95
C THR A 201 -2.97 -19.55 -8.01
N HIS A 202 -2.68 -18.41 -8.63
CA HIS A 202 -3.50 -17.74 -9.65
C HIS A 202 -2.61 -17.23 -10.79
#